data_AF-A0A522B1Y9-F1
#
_entry.id   AF-A0A522B1Y9-F1
#
_cell.length_a   1.000
_cell.length_b   1.000
_cell.length_c   1.000
_cell.angle_alpha   90.00
_cell.angle_beta   90.00
_cell.angle_gamma   90.00
#
_symmetry.space_group_name_H-M   'P 1'
#
loop_
_entity.id
_entity.type
_entity.pdbx_description
1 polymer ?
#
loop_
_entity_poly.entity_id
_entity_poly.type
_entity_poly.pdbx_seq_one_letter_code
_entity_poly.pdbx_strand_id
1 'polypeptide(L)'
;MARGLVDAPASVTGTVIAGSGLLDSDGRRIVIQDATGGIELLLPTGSAGLTIGARVRVDGTVYRAWGAPRIKVAAVAVLEQHVEVAARHLSRPPGEGDEWQLVRVAGTVTRVTRLGDRWKADLRVGGASVLIDGLASSGIPSTLLAEGRTATIVGFVHRPYPTATDRRWAVTPRGTIDVAAGPGAGGAGSGGRAGATPSPTQGATAYESARTDDGPVPDVDLATIGEHLGSVVRIGGLLDEVTTDGCWLDDGTARTWVTLEDEAAAFLPLLHRGEAIGLVGLVVADPVRPGGARIAVSDPGGVVRLGELGEVVPIAAISTGHDPESGAGGGPAPDVSFEGTNGGSAIRSEIIHPAVLVALLVGAAAIAVAGALAWRRRRDRVALVGRVNGRLAAIRTAPRPPEPAP
;
A
#
# COMPACT_ATOMS: atom_id res chain seq x y z
N MET A 1 1.78 5.16 -20.97
CA MET A 1 2.33 6.52 -21.06
C MET A 1 1.76 7.40 -19.94
N ALA A 2 2.26 7.26 -18.71
CA ALA A 2 2.04 8.21 -17.60
C ALA A 2 3.35 8.42 -16.79
N ARG A 3 4.50 8.31 -17.48
CA ARG A 3 5.85 8.54 -16.95
C ARG A 3 6.22 10.03 -16.90
N GLY A 4 5.38 10.94 -17.42
CA GLY A 4 5.77 12.32 -17.70
C GLY A 4 5.27 13.41 -16.75
N LEU A 5 4.73 13.05 -15.57
CA LEU A 5 4.18 14.04 -14.62
C LEU A 5 4.88 14.04 -13.26
N VAL A 6 5.75 13.08 -12.97
CA VAL A 6 6.55 13.13 -11.74
C VAL A 6 7.43 14.38 -11.80
N ASP A 7 7.49 15.11 -10.68
CA ASP A 7 8.17 16.39 -10.50
C ASP A 7 7.57 17.59 -11.26
N ALA A 8 6.46 17.40 -11.97
CA ALA A 8 5.76 18.53 -12.59
C ALA A 8 5.17 19.46 -11.50
N PRO A 9 5.27 20.79 -11.65
CA PRO A 9 4.62 21.72 -10.74
C PRO A 9 3.09 21.56 -10.83
N ALA A 10 2.43 21.60 -9.67
CA ALA A 10 0.99 21.52 -9.54
C ALA A 10 0.48 22.58 -8.57
N SER A 11 -0.67 23.16 -8.93
CA SER A 11 -1.45 24.02 -8.06
C SER A 11 -2.86 23.45 -7.99
N VAL A 12 -3.35 23.16 -6.78
CA VAL A 12 -4.67 22.57 -6.56
C VAL A 12 -5.40 23.32 -5.46
N THR A 13 -6.72 23.33 -5.53
CA THR A 13 -7.58 23.88 -4.48
C THR A 13 -8.59 22.83 -4.09
N GLY A 14 -8.72 22.55 -2.80
CA GLY A 14 -9.64 21.55 -2.29
C GLY A 14 -9.90 21.73 -0.81
N THR A 15 -10.83 20.96 -0.26
CA THR A 15 -11.16 20.95 1.16
C THR A 15 -10.52 19.74 1.81
N VAL A 16 -9.87 19.94 2.95
CA VAL A 16 -9.25 18.89 3.75
C VAL A 16 -10.33 17.93 4.25
N ILE A 17 -10.26 16.67 3.80
CA ILE A 17 -11.14 15.60 4.27
C ILE A 17 -10.43 14.65 5.22
N ALA A 18 -9.10 14.56 5.21
CA ALA A 18 -8.30 13.87 6.22
C ALA A 18 -7.24 14.84 6.73
N GLY A 19 -7.29 15.17 8.02
CA GLY A 19 -6.42 16.17 8.64
C GLY A 19 -5.08 15.60 9.11
N SER A 20 -4.19 16.50 9.56
CA SER A 20 -2.89 16.14 10.13
C SER A 20 -3.04 15.20 11.33
N GLY A 21 -2.22 14.14 11.36
CA GLY A 21 -2.17 13.17 12.44
C GLY A 21 -3.08 11.95 12.23
N LEU A 22 -3.94 11.97 11.19
CA LEU A 22 -4.81 10.85 10.88
C LEU A 22 -4.07 9.75 10.10
N LEU A 23 -3.30 10.11 9.07
CA LEU A 23 -2.65 9.14 8.18
C LEU A 23 -1.23 8.76 8.62
N ASP A 24 -0.59 9.58 9.42
CA ASP A 24 0.77 9.42 9.89
C ASP A 24 0.98 10.09 11.25
N SER A 25 2.01 9.63 11.96
CA SER A 25 2.31 10.09 13.31
C SER A 25 2.94 11.49 13.37
N ASP A 26 3.60 11.91 12.29
CA ASP A 26 4.20 13.25 12.15
C ASP A 26 3.22 14.31 11.63
N GLY A 27 2.01 13.89 11.28
CA GLY A 27 0.93 14.73 10.79
C GLY A 27 1.17 15.42 9.46
N ARG A 28 2.09 14.88 8.64
CA ARG A 28 2.47 15.50 7.36
C ARG A 28 1.57 15.05 6.22
N ARG A 29 0.85 13.95 6.34
CA ARG A 29 -0.08 13.47 5.32
C ARG A 29 -1.49 13.94 5.61
N ILE A 30 -2.05 14.60 4.60
CA ILE A 30 -3.44 15.02 4.60
C ILE A 30 -4.08 14.65 3.26
N VAL A 31 -5.40 14.66 3.21
CA VAL A 31 -6.14 14.44 1.96
C VAL A 31 -7.05 15.64 1.74
N ILE A 32 -7.00 16.21 0.53
CA ILE A 32 -7.95 17.21 0.09
C ILE A 32 -8.86 16.65 -0.99
N GLN A 33 -10.07 17.17 -1.08
CA GLN A 33 -11.04 16.83 -2.11
C GLN A 33 -11.63 18.09 -2.73
N ASP A 34 -11.89 18.02 -4.03
CA ASP A 34 -12.70 18.99 -4.77
C ASP A 34 -13.87 18.30 -5.48
N ALA A 35 -14.55 19.02 -6.38
CA ALA A 35 -15.66 18.48 -7.17
C ALA A 35 -15.24 17.35 -8.14
N THR A 36 -13.95 17.20 -8.42
CA THR A 36 -13.39 16.31 -9.43
C THR A 36 -12.78 15.05 -8.87
N GLY A 37 -12.28 15.08 -7.62
CA GLY A 37 -11.53 13.97 -7.03
C GLY A 37 -10.91 14.34 -5.69
N GLY A 38 -10.20 13.38 -5.09
CA GLY A 38 -9.32 13.64 -3.96
C GLY A 38 -7.86 13.37 -4.29
N ILE A 39 -6.96 13.93 -3.48
CA ILE A 39 -5.52 13.70 -3.58
C ILE A 39 -4.86 13.79 -2.21
N GLU A 40 -3.92 12.89 -1.96
CA GLU A 40 -3.05 12.94 -0.78
C GLU A 40 -1.93 13.98 -0.99
N LEU A 41 -1.69 14.76 0.06
CA LEU A 41 -0.66 15.78 0.13
C LEU A 41 0.36 15.40 1.18
N LEU A 42 1.64 15.64 0.88
CA LEU A 42 2.74 15.55 1.84
C LEU A 42 3.22 16.96 2.19
N LEU A 43 2.93 17.41 3.41
CA LEU A 43 3.32 18.73 3.90
C LEU A 43 4.83 18.82 4.20
N PRO A 44 5.44 20.01 4.13
CA PRO A 44 6.77 20.25 4.68
C PRO A 44 6.85 19.89 6.16
N THR A 45 8.03 19.45 6.61
CA THR A 45 8.29 19.22 8.04
C THR A 45 8.06 20.50 8.84
N GLY A 46 7.40 20.41 10.00
CA GLY A 46 7.11 21.56 10.85
C GLY A 46 5.96 22.45 10.37
N SER A 47 5.23 22.04 9.32
CA SER A 47 4.01 22.73 8.91
C SER A 47 2.97 22.73 10.02
N ALA A 48 2.23 23.83 10.16
CA ALA A 48 1.05 23.85 11.02
C ALA A 48 0.05 22.78 10.54
N GLY A 49 -0.55 22.06 11.50
CA GLY A 49 -1.53 21.02 11.19
C GLY A 49 -2.77 21.61 10.52
N LEU A 50 -3.25 20.92 9.47
CA LEU A 50 -4.48 21.30 8.77
C LEU A 50 -5.64 20.45 9.26
N THR A 51 -6.74 21.11 9.60
CA THR A 51 -7.95 20.49 10.15
C THR A 51 -8.92 20.11 9.04
N ILE A 52 -9.74 19.09 9.31
CA ILE A 52 -10.84 18.69 8.43
C ILE A 52 -11.79 19.88 8.24
N GLY A 53 -12.21 20.11 7.00
CA GLY A 53 -13.08 21.23 6.60
C GLY A 53 -12.33 22.51 6.22
N ALA A 54 -11.01 22.58 6.38
CA ALA A 54 -10.24 23.70 5.85
C ALA A 54 -10.20 23.65 4.31
N ARG A 55 -10.61 24.72 3.64
CA ARG A 55 -10.40 24.87 2.19
C ARG A 55 -9.05 25.51 1.96
N VAL A 56 -8.21 24.85 1.17
CA VAL A 56 -6.81 25.24 0.97
C VAL A 56 -6.48 25.37 -0.51
N ARG A 57 -5.57 26.30 -0.84
CA ARG A 57 -4.80 26.31 -2.08
C ARG A 57 -3.41 25.78 -1.79
N VAL A 58 -2.95 24.84 -2.61
CA VAL A 58 -1.71 24.12 -2.42
C VAL A 58 -0.89 24.22 -3.70
N ASP A 59 0.35 24.66 -3.55
CA ASP A 59 1.35 24.66 -4.60
C ASP A 59 2.45 23.66 -4.24
N GLY A 60 2.89 22.86 -5.21
CA GLY A 60 3.88 21.82 -4.98
C GLY A 60 4.28 21.09 -6.25
N THR A 61 4.86 19.91 -6.10
CA THR A 61 5.21 19.03 -7.22
C THR A 61 4.43 17.73 -7.14
N VAL A 62 4.01 17.23 -8.30
CA VAL A 62 3.40 15.91 -8.40
C VAL A 62 4.45 14.86 -8.08
N TYR A 63 4.13 13.99 -7.15
CA TYR A 63 4.94 12.85 -6.76
C TYR A 63 4.11 11.57 -6.85
N ARG A 64 4.76 10.41 -6.80
CA ARG A 64 4.09 9.11 -6.73
C ARG A 64 4.61 8.34 -5.54
N ALA A 65 3.71 7.83 -4.71
CA ALA A 65 4.04 6.75 -3.79
C ALA A 65 3.02 5.63 -3.94
N TRP A 66 3.52 4.38 -3.96
CA TRP A 66 2.70 3.17 -4.07
C TRP A 66 1.73 3.15 -5.26
N GLY A 67 2.19 3.73 -6.37
CA GLY A 67 1.43 3.81 -7.61
C GLY A 67 0.27 4.79 -7.57
N ALA A 68 0.10 5.56 -6.50
CA ALA A 68 -0.88 6.64 -6.38
C ALA A 68 -0.21 8.00 -6.62
N PRO A 69 -0.85 8.91 -7.37
CA PRO A 69 -0.40 10.28 -7.49
C PRO A 69 -0.61 11.04 -6.17
N ARG A 70 0.36 11.91 -5.84
CA ARG A 70 0.39 12.75 -4.64
C ARG A 70 0.94 14.12 -5.00
N ILE A 71 0.84 15.06 -4.07
CA ILE A 71 1.55 16.34 -4.18
C ILE A 71 2.49 16.50 -2.99
N LYS A 72 3.78 16.69 -3.27
CA LYS A 72 4.74 17.18 -2.27
C LYS A 72 4.58 18.69 -2.19
N VAL A 73 4.06 19.17 -1.07
CA VAL A 73 3.65 20.56 -0.91
C VAL A 73 4.88 21.44 -0.69
N ALA A 74 4.93 22.56 -1.41
CA ALA A 74 5.91 23.62 -1.22
C ALA A 74 5.29 24.79 -0.46
N ALA A 75 4.04 25.13 -0.75
CA ALA A 75 3.28 26.17 -0.07
C ALA A 75 1.82 25.79 0.08
N VAL A 76 1.21 26.22 1.18
CA VAL A 76 -0.22 26.04 1.44
C VAL A 76 -0.81 27.33 2.00
N ALA A 77 -1.94 27.75 1.44
CA ALA A 77 -2.74 28.88 1.91
C ALA A 77 -4.13 28.38 2.30
N VAL A 78 -4.53 28.64 3.54
CA VAL A 78 -5.91 28.41 3.99
C VAL A 78 -6.77 29.55 3.46
N LEU A 79 -7.81 29.19 2.70
CA LEU A 79 -8.74 30.13 2.09
C LEU A 79 -10.01 30.30 2.94
N GLU A 80 -10.47 29.21 3.54
CA GLU A 80 -11.72 29.15 4.30
C GLU A 80 -11.64 28.04 5.34
N GLN A 81 -12.38 28.17 6.44
CA GLN A 81 -12.48 27.17 7.49
C GLN A 81 -13.90 26.61 7.57
N HIS A 82 -14.04 25.38 8.08
CA HIS A 82 -15.34 24.73 8.31
C HIS A 82 -16.21 24.53 7.07
N VAL A 83 -15.60 24.33 5.90
CA VAL A 83 -16.30 23.96 4.67
C VAL A 83 -16.77 22.51 4.75
N GLU A 84 -18.07 22.29 4.61
CA GLU A 84 -18.64 20.95 4.58
C GLU A 84 -18.40 20.28 3.21
N VAL A 85 -17.95 19.03 3.24
CA VAL A 85 -17.82 18.18 2.05
C VAL A 85 -18.87 17.08 2.14
N ALA A 86 -19.81 17.08 1.21
CA ALA A 86 -20.81 16.03 1.13
C ALA A 86 -20.18 14.69 0.74
N ALA A 87 -20.38 13.68 1.58
CA ALA A 87 -19.90 12.32 1.33
C ALA A 87 -20.70 11.66 0.19
N ARG A 88 -20.01 11.09 -0.79
CA ARG A 88 -20.66 10.36 -1.89
C ARG A 88 -21.18 9.01 -1.40
N HIS A 89 -22.46 8.73 -1.62
CA HIS A 89 -23.01 7.42 -1.30
C HIS A 89 -22.46 6.32 -2.22
N LEU A 90 -21.97 5.22 -1.63
CA LEU A 90 -21.53 4.04 -2.35
C LEU A 90 -22.40 2.83 -1.97
N SER A 91 -23.00 2.21 -2.99
CA SER A 91 -23.74 0.95 -2.90
C SER A 91 -22.98 -0.25 -3.48
N ARG A 92 -21.67 -0.07 -3.70
CA ARG A 92 -20.73 -1.04 -4.29
C ARG A 92 -19.38 -0.96 -3.58
N PRO A 93 -18.50 -1.96 -3.73
CA PRO A 93 -17.11 -1.84 -3.31
C PRO A 93 -16.42 -0.62 -3.95
N PRO A 94 -15.57 0.10 -3.20
CA PRO A 94 -14.79 1.19 -3.73
C PRO A 94 -13.76 0.69 -4.76
N GLY A 95 -13.32 1.59 -5.64
CA GLY A 95 -12.25 1.33 -6.59
C GLY A 95 -11.47 2.59 -6.94
N GLU A 96 -10.64 2.51 -7.98
CA GLU A 96 -9.74 3.60 -8.41
C GLU A 96 -10.46 4.94 -8.63
N GLY A 97 -11.70 4.91 -9.13
CA GLY A 97 -12.49 6.13 -9.35
C GLY A 97 -12.99 6.81 -8.08
N ASP A 98 -12.88 6.15 -6.92
CA ASP A 98 -13.28 6.69 -5.62
C ASP A 98 -12.05 7.06 -4.78
N GLU A 99 -10.82 6.80 -5.27
CA GLU A 99 -9.57 7.05 -4.54
C GLU A 99 -9.51 8.48 -3.99
N TRP A 100 -9.21 8.57 -2.69
CA TRP A 100 -9.15 9.79 -1.89
C TRP A 100 -10.45 10.61 -1.82
N GLN A 101 -11.59 10.05 -2.20
CA GLN A 101 -12.88 10.72 -2.04
C GLN A 101 -13.53 10.35 -0.72
N LEU A 102 -14.22 11.32 -0.11
CA LEU A 102 -15.11 11.13 1.02
C LEU A 102 -16.38 10.42 0.55
N VAL A 103 -16.62 9.26 1.11
CA VAL A 103 -17.73 8.37 0.77
C VAL A 103 -18.56 8.03 2.00
N ARG A 104 -19.80 7.62 1.77
CA ARG A 104 -20.70 7.06 2.76
C ARG A 104 -21.15 5.68 2.30
N VAL A 105 -20.94 4.68 3.13
CA VAL A 105 -21.40 3.30 2.92
C VAL A 105 -22.32 2.89 4.06
N ALA A 106 -23.38 2.15 3.75
CA ALA A 106 -24.30 1.62 4.74
C ALA A 106 -24.55 0.14 4.47
N GLY A 107 -24.48 -0.69 5.51
CA GLY A 107 -24.57 -2.14 5.36
C GLY A 107 -24.63 -2.87 6.69
N THR A 108 -24.46 -4.19 6.63
CA THR A 108 -24.37 -5.05 7.82
C THR A 108 -22.93 -5.48 8.06
N VAL A 109 -22.43 -5.29 9.27
CA VAL A 109 -21.09 -5.74 9.66
C VAL A 109 -21.09 -7.27 9.67
N THR A 110 -20.27 -7.89 8.84
CA THR A 110 -20.17 -9.35 8.73
C THR A 110 -18.95 -9.93 9.44
N ARG A 111 -17.92 -9.11 9.66
CA ARG A 111 -16.70 -9.51 10.34
C ARG A 111 -16.06 -8.30 11.00
N VAL A 112 -15.49 -8.48 12.19
CA VAL A 112 -14.60 -7.48 12.81
C VAL A 112 -13.32 -8.15 13.29
N THR A 113 -12.19 -7.75 12.71
CA THR A 113 -10.85 -8.17 13.14
C THR A 113 -10.21 -7.03 13.92
N ARG A 114 -9.72 -7.32 15.13
CA ARG A 114 -9.11 -6.32 16.04
C ARG A 114 -7.61 -6.55 16.12
N LEU A 115 -6.82 -5.49 15.95
CA LEU A 115 -5.37 -5.51 16.02
C LEU A 115 -4.89 -4.31 16.86
N GLY A 116 -4.85 -4.50 18.18
CA GLY A 116 -4.54 -3.42 19.13
C GLY A 116 -5.53 -2.26 19.01
N ASP A 117 -4.99 -1.06 18.77
CA ASP A 117 -5.78 0.17 18.56
C ASP A 117 -6.34 0.32 17.14
N ARG A 118 -5.93 -0.56 16.21
CA ARG A 118 -6.47 -0.63 14.85
C ARG A 118 -7.50 -1.76 14.74
N TRP A 119 -8.37 -1.67 13.74
CA TRP A 119 -9.33 -2.72 13.46
C TRP A 119 -9.73 -2.71 12.00
N LYS A 120 -10.12 -3.87 11.48
CA LYS A 120 -10.70 -4.02 10.15
C LYS A 120 -12.11 -4.57 10.29
N ALA A 121 -13.03 -4.11 9.47
CA ALA A 121 -14.38 -4.68 9.42
C ALA A 121 -14.81 -4.93 7.97
N ASP A 122 -15.51 -6.04 7.76
CA ASP A 122 -16.22 -6.28 6.51
C ASP A 122 -17.65 -5.78 6.66
N LEU A 123 -18.02 -4.81 5.84
CA LEU A 123 -19.37 -4.29 5.74
C LEU A 123 -20.04 -4.83 4.49
N ARG A 124 -21.10 -5.62 4.66
CA ARG A 124 -21.92 -6.10 3.54
C ARG A 124 -22.87 -5.00 3.09
N VAL A 125 -22.60 -4.45 1.92
CA VAL A 125 -23.38 -3.39 1.25
C VAL A 125 -24.06 -4.01 0.04
N GLY A 126 -25.39 -4.16 0.11
CA GLY A 126 -26.12 -4.99 -0.85
C GLY A 126 -25.59 -6.43 -0.86
N GLY A 127 -25.14 -6.90 -2.04
CA GLY A 127 -24.56 -8.23 -2.22
C GLY A 127 -23.03 -8.31 -2.10
N ALA A 128 -22.34 -7.20 -1.82
CA ALA A 128 -20.89 -7.14 -1.86
C ALA A 128 -20.28 -6.77 -0.50
N SER A 129 -19.01 -7.15 -0.28
CA SER A 129 -18.25 -6.79 0.92
C SER A 129 -17.38 -5.55 0.67
N VAL A 130 -17.46 -4.59 1.58
CA VAL A 130 -16.62 -3.39 1.63
C VAL A 130 -15.70 -3.49 2.84
N LEU A 131 -14.40 -3.32 2.62
CA LEU A 131 -13.42 -3.27 3.70
C LEU A 131 -13.47 -1.88 4.36
N ILE A 132 -13.64 -1.88 5.67
CA ILE A 132 -13.52 -0.70 6.52
C ILE A 132 -12.23 -0.84 7.31
N ASP A 133 -11.38 0.19 7.28
CA ASP A 133 -10.08 0.21 7.96
C ASP A 133 -10.07 1.29 9.04
N GLY A 134 -10.05 0.87 10.29
CA GLY A 134 -10.04 1.73 11.47
C GLY A 134 -8.62 1.98 11.94
N LEU A 135 -8.13 3.20 11.70
CA LEU A 135 -6.79 3.63 12.16
C LEU A 135 -6.81 3.98 13.65
N ALA A 136 -5.70 3.74 14.34
CA ALA A 136 -5.55 4.10 15.76
C ALA A 136 -5.74 5.60 15.99
N SER A 137 -5.21 6.42 15.08
CA SER A 137 -5.34 7.88 15.06
C SER A 137 -6.77 8.39 14.91
N SER A 138 -7.70 7.57 14.42
CA SER A 138 -9.12 7.93 14.36
C SER A 138 -9.79 7.93 15.75
N GLY A 139 -9.17 7.29 16.75
CA GLY A 139 -9.72 7.17 18.10
C GLY A 139 -11.05 6.41 18.16
N ILE A 140 -11.38 5.60 17.14
CA ILE A 140 -12.63 4.83 17.09
C ILE A 140 -12.45 3.52 17.85
N PRO A 141 -13.18 3.30 18.96
CA PRO A 141 -13.09 2.04 19.69
C PRO A 141 -13.54 0.86 18.82
N SER A 142 -12.78 -0.23 18.82
CA SER A 142 -13.12 -1.45 18.06
C SER A 142 -14.38 -2.17 18.55
N THR A 143 -14.94 -1.74 19.69
CA THR A 143 -16.23 -2.21 20.25
C THR A 143 -17.43 -1.47 19.65
N LEU A 144 -17.21 -0.34 18.96
CA LEU A 144 -18.28 0.44 18.34
C LEU A 144 -19.00 -0.37 17.24
N LEU A 145 -18.24 -1.20 16.52
CA LEU A 145 -18.78 -2.16 15.56
C LEU A 145 -18.87 -3.57 16.16
N ALA A 146 -19.96 -4.27 15.85
CA ALA A 146 -20.04 -5.71 16.09
C ALA A 146 -20.76 -6.39 14.94
N GLU A 147 -20.40 -7.65 14.72
CA GLU A 147 -20.98 -8.50 13.68
C GLU A 147 -22.50 -8.60 13.85
N GLY A 148 -23.21 -8.68 12.72
CA GLY A 148 -24.66 -8.70 12.65
C GLY A 148 -25.33 -7.33 12.80
N ARG A 149 -24.62 -6.28 13.25
CA ARG A 149 -25.17 -4.92 13.33
C ARG A 149 -25.22 -4.25 11.97
N THR A 150 -26.24 -3.44 11.74
CA THR A 150 -26.18 -2.44 10.66
C THR A 150 -25.20 -1.34 11.06
N ALA A 151 -24.50 -0.76 10.10
CA ALA A 151 -23.63 0.38 10.32
C ALA A 151 -23.64 1.30 9.10
N THR A 152 -23.57 2.60 9.36
CA THR A 152 -23.26 3.63 8.35
C THR A 152 -21.87 4.17 8.65
N ILE A 153 -20.98 4.11 7.67
CA ILE A 153 -19.60 4.59 7.75
C ILE A 153 -19.43 5.72 6.75
N VAL A 154 -18.93 6.85 7.23
CA VAL A 154 -18.36 7.92 6.40
C VAL A 154 -16.85 7.79 6.46
N GLY A 155 -16.14 7.98 5.35
CA GLY A 155 -14.69 7.84 5.35
C GLY A 155 -14.10 8.17 4.00
N PHE A 156 -12.78 8.29 3.91
CA PHE A 156 -12.12 8.43 2.62
C PHE A 156 -11.67 7.07 2.10
N VAL A 157 -11.62 6.94 0.78
CA VAL A 157 -11.18 5.70 0.15
C VAL A 157 -9.67 5.74 -0.10
N HIS A 158 -8.98 4.63 0.17
CA HIS A 158 -7.60 4.46 -0.26
C HIS A 158 -7.34 3.05 -0.77
N ARG A 159 -6.29 2.94 -1.58
CA ARG A 159 -5.78 1.66 -2.06
C ARG A 159 -5.14 0.88 -0.91
N PRO A 160 -5.08 -0.45 -1.02
CA PRO A 160 -4.25 -1.25 -0.12
C PRO A 160 -2.78 -0.88 -0.29
N TYR A 161 -2.02 -0.97 0.80
CA TYR A 161 -0.57 -0.91 0.73
C TYR A 161 -0.03 -2.03 -0.17
N PRO A 162 1.06 -1.81 -0.92
CA PRO A 162 1.65 -2.82 -1.81
C PRO A 162 1.89 -4.17 -1.13
N THR A 163 2.27 -4.13 0.14
CA THR A 163 2.65 -5.28 0.97
C THR A 163 1.50 -5.85 1.81
N ALA A 164 0.34 -5.20 1.84
CA ALA A 164 -0.79 -5.69 2.63
C ALA A 164 -1.31 -7.02 2.08
N THR A 165 -1.55 -7.99 2.96
CA THR A 165 -2.14 -9.29 2.59
C THR A 165 -3.54 -9.12 1.99
N ASP A 166 -4.37 -8.22 2.53
CA ASP A 166 -5.65 -7.84 1.94
C ASP A 166 -5.46 -6.73 0.88
N ARG A 167 -5.72 -7.07 -0.38
CA ARG A 167 -5.54 -6.19 -1.55
C ARG A 167 -6.82 -5.48 -1.97
N ARG A 168 -7.84 -5.41 -1.12
CA ARG A 168 -9.07 -4.65 -1.39
C ARG A 168 -8.88 -3.16 -1.10
N TRP A 169 -9.65 -2.33 -1.79
CA TRP A 169 -9.80 -0.92 -1.46
C TRP A 169 -10.53 -0.78 -0.12
N ALA A 170 -10.05 0.13 0.71
CA ALA A 170 -10.60 0.36 2.04
C ALA A 170 -11.32 1.71 2.12
N VAL A 171 -12.33 1.78 2.99
CA VAL A 171 -12.94 3.01 3.47
C VAL A 171 -12.46 3.27 4.89
N THR A 172 -11.86 4.44 5.12
CA THR A 172 -11.24 4.79 6.40
C THR A 172 -11.99 5.93 7.05
N PRO A 173 -12.74 5.68 8.15
CA PRO A 173 -13.39 6.73 8.93
C PRO A 173 -12.34 7.59 9.65
N ARG A 174 -12.68 8.86 9.86
CA ARG A 174 -11.75 9.87 10.36
C ARG A 174 -11.86 10.06 11.87
N GLY A 175 -12.99 9.63 12.44
CA GLY A 175 -13.26 9.67 13.86
C GLY A 175 -14.59 9.02 14.19
N THR A 176 -14.94 8.98 15.49
CA THR A 176 -16.18 8.35 15.97
C THR A 176 -17.44 8.96 15.35
N ILE A 177 -17.42 10.26 15.00
CA ILE A 177 -18.53 10.96 14.34
C ILE A 177 -18.88 10.38 12.96
N ASP A 178 -17.93 9.71 12.31
CA ASP A 178 -18.12 9.12 11.01
C ASP A 178 -18.76 7.71 11.06
N VAL A 179 -18.97 7.15 12.26
CA VAL A 179 -19.48 5.79 12.45
C VAL A 179 -20.79 5.83 13.21
N ALA A 180 -21.86 5.40 12.55
CA ALA A 180 -23.16 5.18 13.19
C ALA A 180 -23.52 3.69 13.15
N ALA A 181 -23.43 3.01 14.29
CA ALA A 181 -23.87 1.64 14.43
C ALA A 181 -25.38 1.59 14.74
N GLY A 182 -26.13 0.82 13.96
CA GLY A 182 -27.54 0.56 14.20
C GLY A 182 -27.76 -0.46 15.33
N PRO A 183 -29.04 -0.68 15.71
CA PRO A 183 -29.38 -1.62 16.76
C PRO A 183 -28.85 -3.02 16.43
N GLY A 184 -28.41 -3.74 17.45
CA GLY A 184 -28.15 -5.17 17.33
C GLY A 184 -29.38 -5.88 16.81
N ALA A 185 -29.23 -6.74 15.80
CA ALA A 185 -30.28 -7.71 15.48
C ALA A 185 -30.50 -8.53 16.76
N GLY A 186 -31.58 -8.21 17.47
CA GLY A 186 -31.83 -8.71 18.81
C GLY A 186 -31.91 -10.22 18.82
N GLY A 187 -30.96 -10.85 19.51
CA GLY A 187 -31.24 -12.09 20.21
C GLY A 187 -32.25 -11.78 21.30
N ALA A 188 -33.50 -12.12 21.06
CA ALA A 188 -34.46 -12.30 22.13
C ALA A 188 -34.08 -13.57 22.91
N GLY A 189 -33.87 -13.44 24.22
CA GLY A 189 -34.07 -14.53 25.18
C GLY A 189 -32.86 -15.39 25.58
N SER A 190 -32.36 -15.12 26.78
CA SER A 190 -32.03 -16.05 27.89
C SER A 190 -30.80 -15.50 28.62
N GLY A 191 -30.86 -15.14 29.90
CA GLY A 191 -31.48 -15.91 30.97
C GLY A 191 -30.44 -16.88 31.57
N GLY A 192 -29.40 -16.31 32.19
CA GLY A 192 -28.55 -16.89 33.25
C GLY A 192 -27.95 -18.29 33.08
N ARG A 193 -26.62 -18.39 33.19
CA ARG A 193 -25.98 -18.99 34.38
C ARG A 193 -24.47 -18.79 34.37
N ALA A 194 -23.96 -18.53 35.58
CA ALA A 194 -22.56 -18.51 35.93
C ALA A 194 -21.92 -19.90 35.89
N GLY A 195 -20.60 -19.90 35.67
CA GLY A 195 -19.70 -20.91 36.23
C GLY A 195 -19.01 -21.83 35.23
N ALA A 196 -17.77 -21.50 34.87
CA ALA A 196 -16.68 -22.48 34.78
C ALA A 196 -15.33 -21.77 34.66
N THR A 197 -14.52 -21.94 35.70
CA THR A 197 -13.10 -21.59 35.81
C THR A 197 -12.25 -22.52 34.94
N PRO A 198 -11.24 -22.04 34.22
CA PRO A 198 -10.14 -22.90 33.78
C PRO A 198 -8.92 -22.73 34.71
N SER A 199 -8.48 -23.85 35.30
CA SER A 199 -7.19 -23.97 36.01
C SER A 199 -6.02 -23.94 35.03
N PRO A 200 -4.83 -23.46 35.45
CA PRO A 200 -3.66 -23.37 34.60
C PRO A 200 -2.93 -24.72 34.53
N THR A 201 -2.38 -25.06 33.37
CA THR A 201 -1.34 -26.10 33.28
C THR A 201 -0.13 -25.48 32.60
N GLN A 202 0.88 -25.21 33.43
CA GLN A 202 2.26 -24.99 33.02
C GLN A 202 2.82 -26.26 32.37
N GLY A 203 3.46 -26.09 31.24
CA GLY A 203 4.34 -27.08 30.62
C GLY A 203 5.38 -26.34 29.81
N ALA A 204 6.49 -25.99 30.48
CA ALA A 204 7.70 -25.50 29.82
C ALA A 204 8.50 -26.69 29.31
N THR A 205 8.93 -26.67 28.05
CA THR A 205 10.13 -27.40 27.59
C THR A 205 10.75 -26.75 26.35
N ALA A 206 12.03 -26.41 26.52
CA ALA A 206 13.15 -26.55 25.58
C ALA A 206 13.17 -25.75 24.26
N TYR A 207 14.04 -24.74 24.29
CA TYR A 207 14.90 -24.34 23.17
C TYR A 207 15.76 -25.53 22.73
N GLU A 208 15.64 -25.97 21.47
CA GLU A 208 16.77 -26.57 20.75
C GLU A 208 16.61 -26.44 19.23
N SER A 209 17.51 -25.62 18.68
CA SER A 209 18.24 -25.69 17.42
C SER A 209 17.58 -26.11 16.09
N ALA A 210 17.76 -25.18 15.14
CA ALA A 210 18.17 -25.38 13.75
C ALA A 210 17.28 -26.25 12.84
N ARG A 211 16.49 -25.55 12.02
CA ARG A 211 16.19 -26.01 10.65
C ARG A 211 16.47 -24.89 9.67
N THR A 212 17.49 -25.11 8.84
CA THR A 212 17.51 -24.68 7.44
C THR A 212 16.36 -25.39 6.73
N ASP A 213 15.19 -24.75 6.72
CA ASP A 213 14.08 -25.17 5.87
C ASP A 213 13.90 -24.07 4.81
N ASP A 214 14.21 -24.41 3.56
CA ASP A 214 14.16 -23.54 2.39
C ASP A 214 12.69 -23.36 1.93
N GLY A 215 11.80 -23.14 2.90
CA GLY A 215 10.40 -22.84 2.69
C GLY A 215 10.22 -21.38 2.24
N PRO A 216 9.13 -21.05 1.52
CA PRO A 216 8.86 -19.67 1.14
C PRO A 216 8.76 -18.80 2.40
N VAL A 217 9.65 -17.81 2.53
CA VAL A 217 9.62 -16.84 3.62
C VAL A 217 8.24 -16.18 3.69
N PRO A 218 7.52 -16.28 4.83
CA PRO A 218 6.15 -15.82 4.95
C PRO A 218 6.07 -14.28 4.93
N ASP A 219 5.06 -13.76 4.22
CA ASP A 219 4.70 -12.34 4.27
C ASP A 219 3.85 -12.09 5.52
N VAL A 220 4.25 -11.11 6.34
CA VAL A 220 3.67 -10.84 7.67
C VAL A 220 3.28 -9.36 7.80
N ASP A 221 2.10 -9.12 8.38
CA ASP A 221 1.65 -7.77 8.77
C ASP A 221 2.40 -7.35 10.06
N LEU A 222 2.85 -6.09 10.15
CA LEU A 222 3.61 -5.63 11.33
C LEU A 222 2.82 -5.75 12.64
N ALA A 223 1.49 -5.74 12.58
CA ALA A 223 0.64 -5.88 13.75
C ALA A 223 0.68 -7.27 14.40
N THR A 224 1.00 -8.32 13.63
CA THR A 224 1.12 -9.70 14.14
C THR A 224 2.58 -10.12 14.32
N ILE A 225 3.54 -9.20 14.15
CA ILE A 225 4.97 -9.52 14.13
C ILE A 225 5.45 -10.22 15.41
N GLY A 226 4.86 -9.90 16.57
CA GLY A 226 5.20 -10.54 17.84
C GLY A 226 4.89 -12.04 17.90
N GLU A 227 3.97 -12.53 17.07
CA GLU A 227 3.63 -13.96 16.94
C GLU A 227 4.72 -14.74 16.20
N HIS A 228 5.65 -14.04 15.54
CA HIS A 228 6.70 -14.62 14.70
C HIS A 228 8.09 -14.53 15.32
N LEU A 229 8.21 -14.32 16.64
CA LEU A 229 9.50 -14.27 17.33
C LEU A 229 10.38 -15.49 17.00
N GLY A 230 11.62 -15.23 16.61
CA GLY A 230 12.59 -16.24 16.19
C GLY A 230 12.43 -16.74 14.75
N SER A 231 11.46 -16.22 13.99
CA SER A 231 11.23 -16.59 12.59
C SER A 231 11.77 -15.54 11.62
N VAL A 232 12.22 -15.98 10.44
CA VAL A 232 12.52 -15.09 9.32
C VAL A 232 11.21 -14.78 8.60
N VAL A 233 10.94 -13.50 8.39
CA VAL A 233 9.70 -13.02 7.78
C VAL A 233 10.01 -12.00 6.70
N ARG A 234 9.09 -11.87 5.74
CA ARG A 234 9.07 -10.79 4.78
C ARG A 234 8.01 -9.78 5.19
N ILE A 235 8.40 -8.52 5.21
CA ILE A 235 7.58 -7.39 5.62
C ILE A 235 7.79 -6.24 4.64
N GLY A 236 6.90 -5.27 4.63
CA GLY A 236 7.18 -4.03 3.93
C GLY A 236 6.24 -2.90 4.33
N GLY A 237 6.75 -1.68 4.22
CA GLY A 237 6.07 -0.49 4.72
C GLY A 237 6.83 0.77 4.35
N LEU A 238 6.51 1.87 5.02
CA LEU A 238 7.20 3.15 4.92
C LEU A 238 8.18 3.35 6.04
N LEU A 239 9.30 3.92 5.68
CA LEU A 239 10.19 4.53 6.65
C LEU A 239 9.53 5.77 7.25
N ASP A 240 9.05 5.65 8.49
CA ASP A 240 8.52 6.79 9.25
C ASP A 240 9.68 7.63 9.82
N GLU A 241 10.76 6.98 10.24
CA GLU A 241 11.94 7.66 10.78
C GLU A 241 13.18 6.81 10.52
N VAL A 242 14.31 7.45 10.19
CA VAL A 242 15.60 6.79 9.96
C VAL A 242 16.63 7.46 10.87
N THR A 243 17.36 6.65 11.63
CA THR A 243 18.42 7.07 12.55
C THR A 243 19.73 6.39 12.16
N THR A 244 20.79 6.58 12.94
CA THR A 244 22.07 5.87 12.76
C THR A 244 22.03 4.40 13.14
N ASP A 245 21.03 3.99 13.93
CA ASP A 245 21.00 2.67 14.57
C ASP A 245 19.85 1.79 14.03
N GLY A 246 19.09 2.32 13.08
CA GLY A 246 17.92 1.66 12.53
C GLY A 246 16.86 2.64 12.05
N CYS A 247 15.67 2.11 11.79
CA CYS A 247 14.55 2.88 11.28
C CYS A 247 13.20 2.36 11.77
N TRP A 248 12.22 3.24 11.83
CA TRP A 248 10.83 2.89 12.08
C TRP A 248 10.13 2.58 10.76
N LEU A 249 9.50 1.41 10.68
CA LEU A 249 8.68 1.00 9.55
C LEU A 249 7.19 1.03 9.93
N ASP A 250 6.35 1.62 9.07
CA ASP A 250 4.89 1.61 9.16
C ASP A 250 4.28 1.00 7.89
N ASP A 251 3.58 -0.12 8.02
CA ASP A 251 2.90 -0.80 6.92
C ASP A 251 1.41 -0.46 6.82
N GLY A 252 0.92 0.46 7.66
CA GLY A 252 -0.49 0.76 7.82
C GLY A 252 -1.21 -0.16 8.82
N THR A 253 -0.58 -1.23 9.31
CA THR A 253 -1.12 -2.13 10.35
C THR A 253 -0.46 -1.93 11.72
N ALA A 254 0.84 -1.66 11.78
CA ALA A 254 1.56 -1.28 12.99
C ALA A 254 2.85 -0.52 12.67
N ARG A 255 3.53 -0.05 13.72
CA ARG A 255 4.90 0.48 13.63
C ARG A 255 5.87 -0.45 14.32
N THR A 256 6.94 -0.83 13.63
CA THR A 256 8.01 -1.64 14.23
C THR A 256 9.37 -1.01 14.02
N TRP A 257 10.30 -1.31 14.92
CA TRP A 257 11.70 -0.94 14.76
C TRP A 257 12.41 -1.97 13.90
N VAL A 258 13.20 -1.50 12.95
CA VAL A 258 14.06 -2.32 12.10
C VAL A 258 15.51 -1.93 12.37
N THR A 259 16.34 -2.92 12.67
CA THR A 259 17.78 -2.78 12.78
C THR A 259 18.42 -3.44 11.57
N LEU A 260 19.21 -2.66 10.83
CA LEU A 260 20.08 -3.16 9.77
C LEU A 260 21.43 -3.50 10.42
N GLU A 261 21.76 -4.77 10.44
CA GLU A 261 22.97 -5.33 11.06
C GLU A 261 23.94 -5.80 9.96
N ASP A 262 25.19 -6.08 10.33
CA ASP A 262 26.22 -6.61 9.44
C ASP A 262 26.33 -5.86 8.09
N GLU A 263 26.28 -6.59 6.96
CA GLU A 263 26.39 -6.02 5.62
C GLU A 263 25.19 -5.14 5.25
N ALA A 264 24.00 -5.44 5.79
CA ALA A 264 22.81 -4.64 5.56
C ALA A 264 22.90 -3.24 6.21
N ALA A 265 23.75 -3.04 7.22
CA ALA A 265 23.97 -1.74 7.85
C ALA A 265 24.45 -0.67 6.86
N ALA A 266 25.17 -1.07 5.80
CA ALA A 266 25.62 -0.16 4.74
C ALA A 266 24.48 0.51 3.96
N PHE A 267 23.25 -0.01 4.05
CA PHE A 267 22.08 0.55 3.40
C PHE A 267 21.42 1.66 4.20
N LEU A 268 21.63 1.72 5.52
CA LEU A 268 20.96 2.68 6.39
C LEU A 268 21.16 4.15 5.96
N PRO A 269 22.38 4.59 5.56
CA PRO A 269 22.59 5.96 5.07
C PRO A 269 21.90 6.27 3.72
N LEU A 270 21.50 5.23 2.98
CA LEU A 270 20.83 5.37 1.69
C LEU A 270 19.31 5.50 1.86
N LEU A 271 18.77 5.13 3.01
CA LEU A 271 17.35 5.13 3.29
C LEU A 271 16.85 6.53 3.68
N HIS A 272 15.72 6.93 3.10
CA HIS A 272 15.09 8.21 3.45
C HIS A 272 13.69 8.02 4.01
N ARG A 273 13.32 8.90 4.93
CA ARG A 273 11.96 9.01 5.44
C ARG A 273 10.95 9.14 4.29
N GLY A 274 9.87 8.37 4.37
CA GLY A 274 8.80 8.32 3.39
C GLY A 274 9.06 7.37 2.21
N GLU A 275 10.22 6.71 2.15
CA GLU A 275 10.47 5.65 1.16
C GLU A 275 9.73 4.36 1.52
N ALA A 276 9.24 3.68 0.48
CA ALA A 276 8.63 2.36 0.61
C ALA A 276 9.71 1.29 0.46
N ILE A 277 9.82 0.43 1.47
CA ILE A 277 10.81 -0.64 1.49
C ILE A 277 10.14 -1.98 1.81
N GLY A 278 10.70 -3.04 1.24
CA GLY A 278 10.46 -4.43 1.58
C GLY A 278 11.71 -4.95 2.27
N LEU A 279 11.49 -5.73 3.32
CA LEU A 279 12.56 -6.28 4.15
C LEU A 279 12.32 -7.76 4.36
N VAL A 280 13.39 -8.54 4.34
CA VAL A 280 13.42 -9.91 4.85
C VAL A 280 14.35 -9.93 6.05
N GLY A 281 13.84 -10.32 7.21
CA GLY A 281 14.60 -10.26 8.45
C GLY A 281 14.10 -11.21 9.52
N LEU A 282 14.94 -11.41 10.52
CA LEU A 282 14.63 -12.19 11.71
C LEU A 282 13.83 -11.34 12.69
N VAL A 283 12.69 -11.84 13.15
CA VAL A 283 11.95 -11.20 14.24
C VAL A 283 12.63 -11.54 15.57
N VAL A 284 13.07 -10.50 16.28
CA VAL A 284 13.72 -10.64 17.59
C VAL A 284 12.98 -9.84 18.66
N ALA A 285 13.14 -10.23 19.92
CA ALA A 285 12.56 -9.48 21.02
C ALA A 285 13.15 -8.06 21.08
N ASP A 286 12.32 -7.06 21.35
CA ASP A 286 12.76 -5.69 21.59
C ASP A 286 13.37 -5.60 23.00
N PRO A 287 14.67 -5.30 23.14
CA PRO A 287 15.32 -5.24 24.45
C PRO A 287 14.87 -4.03 25.28
N VAL A 288 14.30 -3.00 24.64
CA VAL A 288 13.86 -1.76 25.30
C VAL A 288 12.41 -1.86 25.77
N ARG A 289 11.57 -2.61 25.03
CA ARG A 289 10.14 -2.77 25.35
C ARG A 289 9.82 -4.23 25.68
N PRO A 290 9.58 -4.57 26.97
CA PRO A 290 9.17 -5.91 27.37
C PRO A 290 7.93 -6.37 26.59
N GLY A 291 8.06 -7.51 25.87
CA GLY A 291 6.99 -8.04 25.02
C GLY A 291 6.88 -7.40 23.64
N GLY A 292 7.72 -6.41 23.32
CA GLY A 292 7.84 -5.85 21.97
C GLY A 292 8.68 -6.75 21.07
N ALA A 293 8.52 -6.58 19.77
CA ALA A 293 9.34 -7.23 18.75
C ALA A 293 9.95 -6.17 17.83
N ARG A 294 11.17 -6.44 17.35
CA ARG A 294 11.86 -5.68 16.31
C ARG A 294 12.33 -6.63 15.22
N ILE A 295 12.75 -6.10 14.09
CA ILE A 295 13.23 -6.91 12.96
C ILE A 295 14.72 -6.64 12.78
N ALA A 296 15.53 -7.70 12.84
CA ALA A 296 16.95 -7.67 12.54
C ALA A 296 17.17 -8.15 11.10
N VAL A 297 17.78 -7.31 10.27
CA VAL A 297 18.08 -7.60 8.87
C VAL A 297 19.59 -7.56 8.71
N SER A 298 20.21 -8.71 8.48
CA SER A 298 21.66 -8.84 8.25
C SER A 298 22.03 -9.03 6.78
N ASP A 299 21.13 -9.66 6.00
CA ASP A 299 21.34 -9.89 4.57
C ASP A 299 20.97 -8.63 3.74
N PRO A 300 21.92 -8.03 3.00
CA PRO A 300 21.65 -6.90 2.14
C PRO A 300 20.67 -7.23 1.01
N GLY A 301 20.64 -8.49 0.54
CA GLY A 301 19.66 -8.98 -0.45
C GLY A 301 18.22 -8.99 0.08
N GLY A 302 18.05 -8.99 1.40
CA GLY A 302 16.78 -8.85 2.08
C GLY A 302 16.22 -7.42 2.06
N VAL A 303 17.01 -6.41 1.66
CA VAL A 303 16.59 -5.00 1.63
C VAL A 303 16.23 -4.58 0.21
N VAL A 304 14.95 -4.32 -0.02
CA VAL A 304 14.42 -3.99 -1.34
C VAL A 304 13.73 -2.65 -1.30
N ARG A 305 14.09 -1.74 -2.22
CA ARG A 305 13.25 -0.58 -2.50
C ARG A 305 12.05 -1.02 -3.30
N LEU A 306 10.86 -0.79 -2.76
CA LEU A 306 9.62 -1.07 -3.46
C LEU A 306 9.34 0.10 -4.40
N GLY A 307 9.49 -0.15 -5.70
CA GLY A 307 9.17 0.80 -6.75
C GLY A 307 7.67 1.10 -6.85
N GLU A 308 7.30 1.86 -7.88
CA GLU A 308 5.95 2.43 -8.08
C GLU A 308 4.78 1.42 -8.09
N LEU A 309 5.03 0.11 -8.19
CA LEU A 309 4.03 -0.95 -8.30
C LEU A 309 4.27 -2.17 -7.38
N GLY A 310 5.20 -2.07 -6.42
CA GLY A 310 5.74 -3.24 -5.71
C GLY A 310 6.77 -4.02 -6.54
N GLU A 311 7.30 -3.40 -7.60
CA GLU A 311 8.48 -3.88 -8.31
C GLU A 311 9.68 -3.80 -7.37
N VAL A 312 10.39 -4.90 -7.23
CA VAL A 312 11.62 -5.05 -6.46
C VAL A 312 12.72 -4.31 -7.21
N VAL A 313 13.18 -3.17 -6.70
CA VAL A 313 14.40 -2.51 -7.20
C VAL A 313 15.52 -2.81 -6.21
N PRO A 314 16.55 -3.58 -6.60
CA PRO A 314 17.72 -3.78 -5.76
C PRO A 314 18.36 -2.43 -5.44
N ILE A 315 18.69 -2.20 -4.17
CA ILE A 315 19.51 -1.05 -3.81
C ILE A 315 20.94 -1.43 -4.20
N ALA A 316 21.49 -0.80 -5.24
CA ALA A 316 22.87 -1.06 -5.61
C ALA A 316 23.80 -0.34 -4.63
N ALA A 317 24.66 -1.10 -3.94
CA ALA A 317 25.86 -0.55 -3.32
C ALA A 317 26.74 0.02 -4.45
N ILE A 318 27.22 1.24 -4.28
CA ILE A 318 28.16 1.86 -5.22
C ILE A 318 29.47 1.08 -5.10
N SER A 319 29.69 0.10 -5.97
CA SER A 319 31.01 -0.48 -6.17
C SER A 319 31.88 0.54 -6.90
N THR A 320 32.82 1.12 -6.17
CA THR A 320 33.91 1.92 -6.72
C THR A 320 34.83 1.04 -7.57
N GLY A 321 34.79 1.23 -8.89
CA GLY A 321 35.94 1.11 -9.79
C GLY A 321 36.22 -0.23 -10.46
N HIS A 322 36.11 -0.27 -11.79
CA HIS A 322 37.23 -0.67 -12.66
C HIS A 322 36.93 -0.31 -14.13
N ASP A 323 37.80 0.50 -14.72
CA ASP A 323 37.88 0.70 -16.17
C ASP A 323 38.21 -0.62 -16.88
N PRO A 324 37.74 -0.83 -18.12
CA PRO A 324 38.50 -1.60 -19.08
C PRO A 324 38.91 -0.72 -20.26
N GLU A 325 40.23 -0.63 -20.40
CA GLU A 325 40.92 -0.11 -21.57
C GLU A 325 40.49 -0.82 -22.86
N SER A 326 40.52 0.00 -23.90
CA SER A 326 40.37 -0.31 -25.32
C SER A 326 41.45 -1.28 -25.82
N GLY A 327 41.05 -2.33 -26.54
CA GLY A 327 41.96 -3.23 -27.26
C GLY A 327 41.32 -3.73 -28.56
N ALA A 328 41.75 -3.15 -29.68
CA ALA A 328 41.31 -3.46 -31.04
C ALA A 328 42.18 -4.54 -31.71
N GLY A 329 41.59 -5.22 -32.70
CA GLY A 329 42.25 -6.12 -33.65
C GLY A 329 41.43 -7.41 -33.81
N GLY A 330 41.05 -7.92 -34.98
CA GLY A 330 41.21 -7.55 -36.39
C GLY A 330 40.47 -8.66 -37.18
N GLY A 331 39.80 -8.33 -38.29
CA GLY A 331 39.11 -9.33 -39.14
C GLY A 331 40.09 -10.17 -39.98
N PRO A 332 39.68 -10.79 -41.11
CA PRO A 332 38.32 -10.99 -41.62
C PRO A 332 38.03 -12.38 -42.25
N ALA A 333 36.74 -12.56 -42.59
CA ALA A 333 36.17 -13.24 -43.77
C ALA A 333 36.01 -14.79 -43.83
N PRO A 334 34.96 -15.25 -44.56
CA PRO A 334 34.39 -16.59 -44.45
C PRO A 334 34.69 -17.47 -45.66
N ASP A 335 34.79 -18.78 -45.45
CA ASP A 335 34.67 -19.76 -46.53
C ASP A 335 34.33 -21.13 -45.94
N VAL A 336 33.20 -21.73 -46.35
CA VAL A 336 33.08 -23.14 -46.75
C VAL A 336 31.64 -23.50 -47.13
N SER A 337 31.46 -23.68 -48.44
CA SER A 337 31.01 -24.91 -49.10
C SER A 337 29.72 -25.62 -48.70
N PHE A 338 28.86 -25.72 -49.70
CA PHE A 338 27.61 -26.46 -49.76
C PHE A 338 27.85 -27.78 -50.54
N GLU A 339 27.80 -28.93 -49.85
CA GLU A 339 27.66 -30.31 -50.36
C GLU A 339 27.46 -31.16 -49.08
N GLY A 340 26.44 -31.98 -48.84
CA GLY A 340 25.54 -32.71 -49.72
C GLY A 340 25.68 -34.20 -49.41
N THR A 341 25.03 -34.77 -48.38
CA THR A 341 24.76 -36.22 -48.35
C THR A 341 23.62 -36.62 -47.40
N ASN A 342 22.83 -37.56 -47.89
CA ASN A 342 21.64 -38.18 -47.33
C ASN A 342 21.88 -38.97 -46.03
N GLY A 343 20.85 -39.03 -45.18
CA GLY A 343 20.76 -39.99 -44.08
C GLY A 343 19.40 -39.93 -43.40
N GLY A 344 18.44 -40.70 -43.90
CA GLY A 344 17.13 -40.86 -43.28
C GLY A 344 17.22 -41.49 -41.89
N SER A 345 16.40 -40.99 -40.97
CA SER A 345 16.09 -41.67 -39.72
C SER A 345 14.65 -41.36 -39.31
N ALA A 346 14.01 -42.40 -38.77
CA ALA A 346 12.58 -42.59 -38.65
C ALA A 346 11.86 -41.51 -37.83
N ILE A 347 10.73 -41.02 -38.37
CA ILE A 347 9.71 -40.31 -37.59
C ILE A 347 9.04 -41.36 -36.70
N ARG A 348 9.51 -41.47 -35.45
CA ARG A 348 8.73 -42.07 -34.36
C ARG A 348 7.65 -41.08 -33.98
N SER A 349 6.40 -41.47 -34.18
CA SER A 349 5.22 -40.79 -33.64
C SER A 349 5.21 -40.91 -32.12
N GLU A 350 5.73 -39.91 -31.41
CA GLU A 350 5.47 -39.80 -29.98
C GLU A 350 4.02 -39.34 -29.76
N ILE A 351 3.30 -40.18 -29.02
CA ILE A 351 1.96 -39.93 -28.52
C ILE A 351 2.06 -38.73 -27.57
N ILE A 352 1.58 -37.57 -28.00
CA ILE A 352 1.47 -36.38 -27.14
C ILE A 352 0.54 -36.77 -25.97
N HIS A 353 1.12 -36.85 -24.77
CA HIS A 353 0.38 -37.16 -23.56
C HIS A 353 -0.77 -36.14 -23.37
N PRO A 354 -2.01 -36.56 -23.07
CA PRO A 354 -3.15 -35.66 -22.93
C PRO A 354 -2.95 -34.58 -21.85
N ALA A 355 -2.06 -34.82 -20.88
CA ALA A 355 -1.67 -33.83 -19.87
C ALA A 355 -0.95 -32.59 -20.45
N VAL A 356 -0.15 -32.75 -21.51
CA VAL A 356 0.56 -31.65 -22.17
C VAL A 356 -0.42 -30.75 -22.94
N LEU A 357 -1.47 -31.35 -23.51
CA LEU A 357 -2.49 -30.63 -24.26
C LEU A 357 -3.43 -29.83 -23.34
N VAL A 358 -3.72 -30.36 -22.15
CA VAL A 358 -4.46 -29.63 -21.09
C VAL A 358 -3.62 -28.49 -20.51
N ALA A 359 -2.32 -28.71 -20.26
CA ALA A 359 -1.42 -27.65 -19.78
C ALA A 359 -1.28 -26.48 -20.77
N LEU A 360 -1.21 -26.78 -22.08
CA LEU A 360 -1.19 -25.76 -23.14
C LEU A 360 -2.50 -24.97 -23.22
N LEU A 361 -3.66 -25.63 -23.04
CA LEU A 361 -4.96 -24.96 -23.05
C LEU A 361 -5.18 -24.06 -21.81
N VAL A 362 -4.72 -24.48 -20.63
CA VAL A 362 -4.76 -23.66 -19.41
C VAL A 362 -3.82 -22.47 -19.52
N GLY A 363 -2.61 -22.67 -20.07
CA GLY A 363 -1.67 -21.58 -20.34
C GLY A 363 -2.22 -20.54 -21.33
N ALA A 364 -2.84 -20.98 -22.41
CA ALA A 364 -3.45 -20.09 -23.41
C ALA A 364 -4.64 -19.28 -22.83
N ALA A 365 -5.45 -19.89 -21.97
CA ALA A 365 -6.56 -19.21 -21.30
C ALA A 365 -6.06 -18.13 -20.30
N ALA A 366 -4.99 -18.42 -19.55
CA ALA A 366 -4.39 -17.45 -18.63
C ALA A 366 -3.80 -16.24 -19.37
N ILE A 367 -3.14 -16.46 -20.51
CA ILE A 367 -2.59 -15.39 -21.36
C ILE A 367 -3.72 -14.53 -21.96
N ALA A 368 -4.82 -15.14 -22.40
CA ALA A 368 -5.98 -14.42 -22.93
C ALA A 368 -6.67 -13.55 -21.87
N VAL A 369 -6.82 -14.05 -20.63
CA VAL A 369 -7.39 -13.28 -19.50
C VAL A 369 -6.48 -12.14 -19.08
N ALA A 370 -5.16 -12.38 -18.98
CA ALA A 370 -4.17 -11.35 -18.69
C ALA A 370 -4.15 -10.26 -19.78
N GLY A 371 -4.23 -10.66 -21.05
CA GLY A 371 -4.34 -9.76 -22.20
C GLY A 371 -5.61 -8.91 -22.18
N ALA A 372 -6.77 -9.51 -21.87
CA ALA A 372 -8.04 -8.81 -21.76
C ALA A 372 -8.06 -7.80 -20.60
N LEU A 373 -7.49 -8.15 -19.44
CA LEU A 373 -7.32 -7.24 -18.30
C LEU A 373 -6.34 -6.10 -18.63
N ALA A 374 -5.21 -6.39 -19.26
CA ALA A 374 -4.24 -5.38 -19.69
C ALA A 374 -4.84 -4.42 -20.72
N TRP A 375 -5.64 -4.93 -21.68
CA TRP A 375 -6.31 -4.12 -22.69
C TRP A 375 -7.41 -3.24 -22.10
N ARG A 376 -8.21 -3.77 -21.17
CA ARG A 376 -9.23 -3.00 -20.43
C ARG A 376 -8.59 -1.86 -19.62
N ARG A 377 -7.52 -2.16 -18.86
CA ARG A 377 -6.74 -1.15 -18.12
C ARG A 377 -6.09 -0.12 -19.05
N ARG A 378 -5.68 -0.52 -20.26
CA ARG A 378 -5.13 0.41 -21.27
C ARG A 378 -6.20 1.35 -21.81
N ARG A 379 -7.42 0.86 -22.07
CA ARG A 379 -8.56 1.70 -22.47
C ARG A 379 -8.97 2.70 -21.39
N ASP A 380 -9.04 2.26 -20.13
CA ASP A 380 -9.41 3.13 -19.01
C ASP A 380 -8.34 4.20 -18.75
N ARG A 381 -7.05 3.86 -18.93
CA ARG A 381 -5.93 4.82 -18.89
C ARG A 381 -5.98 5.83 -20.03
N VAL A 382 -6.33 5.43 -21.25
CA VAL A 382 -6.46 6.36 -22.40
C VAL A 382 -7.64 7.33 -22.18
N ALA A 383 -8.76 6.85 -21.63
CA ALA A 383 -9.89 7.70 -21.28
C ALA A 383 -9.59 8.66 -20.11
N LEU A 384 -8.75 8.25 -19.15
CA LEU A 384 -8.30 9.11 -18.05
C LEU A 384 -7.30 10.18 -18.54
N VAL A 385 -6.31 9.80 -19.34
CA VAL A 385 -5.33 10.74 -19.91
C VAL A 385 -6.00 11.74 -20.84
N GLY A 386 -6.99 11.33 -21.64
CA GLY A 386 -7.80 12.24 -22.44
C GLY A 386 -8.55 13.27 -21.59
N ARG A 387 -9.12 12.86 -20.46
CA ARG A 387 -9.82 13.76 -19.53
C ARG A 387 -8.87 14.70 -18.79
N VAL A 388 -7.72 14.21 -18.33
CA VAL A 388 -6.69 15.03 -17.67
C VAL A 388 -6.09 16.04 -18.63
N ASN A 389 -5.75 15.65 -19.86
CA ASN A 389 -5.23 16.55 -20.88
C ASN A 389 -6.27 17.59 -21.33
N GLY A 390 -7.54 17.18 -21.48
CA GLY A 390 -8.64 18.11 -21.75
C GLY A 390 -8.83 19.13 -20.63
N ARG A 391 -8.67 18.71 -19.37
CA ARG A 391 -8.74 19.59 -18.19
C ARG A 391 -7.55 20.56 -18.10
N LEU A 392 -6.34 20.10 -18.37
CA LEU A 392 -5.15 20.94 -18.39
C LEU A 392 -5.19 21.98 -19.52
N ALA A 393 -5.75 21.62 -20.67
CA ALA A 393 -5.98 22.56 -21.77
C ALA A 393 -7.00 23.66 -21.38
N ALA A 394 -8.06 23.31 -20.65
CA ALA A 394 -9.05 24.27 -20.15
C ALA A 394 -8.46 25.21 -19.08
N ILE A 395 -7.56 24.72 -18.21
CA ILE A 395 -6.88 25.55 -17.20
C ILE A 395 -5.90 26.53 -17.85
N ARG A 396 -5.19 26.13 -18.91
CA ARG A 396 -4.27 27.02 -19.64
C ARG A 396 -4.96 28.13 -20.42
N THR A 397 -6.25 27.99 -20.72
CA THR A 397 -7.02 28.95 -21.53
C THR A 397 -7.94 29.85 -20.69
N ALA A 398 -8.03 29.64 -19.38
CA ALA A 398 -8.84 30.48 -18.51
C ALA A 398 -8.27 31.93 -18.43
N PRO A 399 -9.04 32.97 -18.77
CA PRO A 399 -8.58 34.35 -18.72
C PRO A 399 -8.27 34.77 -17.27
N ARG A 400 -7.15 35.47 -17.10
CA ARG A 400 -6.69 36.00 -15.82
C ARG A 400 -7.73 37.01 -15.29
N PRO A 401 -8.18 36.89 -14.03
CA PRO A 401 -9.14 37.83 -13.47
C PRO A 401 -8.54 39.25 -13.44
N PRO A 402 -9.37 40.29 -13.65
CA PRO A 402 -8.90 41.67 -13.66
C PRO A 402 -8.34 42.04 -12.29
N GLU A 403 -7.21 42.72 -12.31
CA GLU A 403 -6.49 43.19 -11.12
C GLU A 403 -7.35 44.24 -10.40
N PRO A 404 -7.46 44.18 -9.06
CA PRO A 404 -8.25 45.17 -8.32
C PRO A 404 -7.62 46.56 -8.49
N ALA A 405 -8.47 47.53 -8.87
CA ALA A 405 -8.07 48.92 -9.03
C ALA A 405 -7.59 49.51 -7.69
N PRO A 406 -6.59 50.41 -7.72
CA PRO A 406 -5.89 50.92 -6.53
C PRO A 406 -6.78 51.71 -5.57
#